data_AF-A0A1E3Y607-F1
#
_entry.id   AF-A0A1E3Y607-F1
#
_cell.length_a   1.000
_cell.length_b   1.000
_cell.length_c   1.000
_cell.angle_alpha   90.00
_cell.angle_beta   90.00
_cell.angle_gamma   90.00
#
_symmetry.space_group_name_H-M   'P 1'
#
loop_
_entity.id
_entity.type
_entity.pdbx_description
1 polymer ?
#
loop_
_entity_poly.entity_id
_entity_poly.type
_entity_poly.pdbx_seq_one_letter_code
_entity_poly.pdbx_strand_id
1 'polypeptide(L)'
;MTSLVVGDQVQTPLGKAVVAEIRRGGRVVVTIGNRHVVLAQADVVQLQPRVGRARRASEGARREAEVPPDEGAGMAAIDLHGCTVEDALERTMAAIDAALRDGWTGMRIIHGRHGGRIRAAVHARLRQLPPVRRFHLDPANPGVTIVEW
;
A
#
# COMPACT_ATOMS: atom_id res chain seq x y z
N MET A 1 1.22 -20.84 -23.49
CA MET A 1 1.96 -20.18 -22.40
C MET A 1 1.51 -18.73 -22.37
N THR A 2 0.61 -18.39 -21.46
CA THR A 2 -0.06 -17.09 -21.43
C THR A 2 0.89 -16.05 -20.83
N SER A 3 1.33 -15.10 -21.64
CA SER A 3 2.23 -14.02 -21.24
C SER A 3 1.42 -12.95 -20.49
N LEU A 4 1.59 -12.87 -19.17
CA LEU A 4 1.04 -11.78 -18.37
C LEU A 4 1.65 -10.45 -18.83
N VAL A 5 0.84 -9.40 -18.93
CA VAL A 5 1.32 -8.03 -19.16
C VAL A 5 0.84 -7.10 -18.05
N VAL A 6 1.59 -6.01 -17.83
CA VAL A 6 1.20 -4.97 -16.87
C VAL A 6 -0.16 -4.39 -17.27
N GLY A 7 -1.06 -4.30 -16.29
CA GLY A 7 -2.44 -3.87 -16.44
C GLY A 7 -3.46 -5.01 -16.55
N ASP A 8 -3.05 -6.27 -16.71
CA ASP A 8 -3.99 -7.39 -16.82
C ASP A 8 -4.75 -7.66 -15.53
N GLN A 9 -6.03 -8.02 -15.65
CA GLN A 9 -6.79 -8.51 -14.51
C GLN A 9 -6.46 -9.98 -14.26
N VAL A 10 -6.11 -10.28 -13.01
CA VAL A 10 -5.67 -11.60 -12.59
C VAL A 10 -6.42 -12.02 -11.32
N GLN A 11 -6.71 -13.31 -11.21
CA GLN A 11 -7.15 -13.93 -9.97
C GLN A 11 -5.93 -14.34 -9.18
N THR A 12 -5.95 -14.01 -7.89
CA THR A 12 -4.93 -14.40 -6.92
C THR A 12 -5.62 -15.12 -5.76
N PRO A 13 -4.88 -15.81 -4.87
CA PRO A 13 -5.45 -16.39 -3.65
C PRO A 13 -6.13 -15.34 -2.74
N LEU A 14 -5.72 -14.08 -2.89
CA LEU A 14 -6.22 -12.93 -2.15
C LEU A 14 -7.38 -12.20 -2.85
N GLY A 15 -7.88 -12.74 -3.97
CA GLY A 15 -8.98 -12.18 -4.76
C GLY A 15 -8.53 -11.57 -6.08
N LYS A 16 -9.39 -10.71 -6.65
CA LYS A 16 -9.17 -10.07 -7.95
C LYS A 16 -8.12 -8.97 -7.83
N ALA A 17 -7.16 -8.97 -8.75
CA ALA A 17 -6.06 -8.03 -8.77
C ALA A 17 -5.77 -7.53 -10.19
N VAL A 18 -5.02 -6.43 -10.29
CA VAL A 18 -4.49 -5.92 -11.57
C VAL A 18 -2.97 -6.01 -11.53
N VAL A 19 -2.33 -6.54 -12.55
CA VAL A 19 -0.86 -6.61 -12.61
C VAL A 19 -0.29 -5.18 -12.65
N ALA A 20 0.48 -4.80 -11.64
CA ALA A 20 1.15 -3.50 -11.57
C ALA A 20 2.57 -3.57 -12.16
N GLU A 21 3.28 -4.67 -11.94
CA GLU A 21 4.68 -4.83 -12.38
C GLU A 21 4.99 -6.33 -12.58
N ILE A 22 5.83 -6.67 -13.56
CA ILE A 22 6.31 -8.04 -13.78
C ILE A 22 7.82 -8.04 -13.65
N ARG A 23 8.35 -8.73 -12.64
CA ARG A 23 9.79 -8.78 -12.35
C ARG A 23 10.43 -9.99 -13.01
N ARG A 24 11.68 -9.83 -13.46
CA ARG A 24 12.50 -10.96 -13.93
C ARG A 24 12.78 -11.90 -12.76
N GLY A 25 12.43 -13.17 -12.92
CA GLY A 25 12.52 -14.20 -11.85
C GLY A 25 11.18 -14.75 -11.38
N GLY A 26 10.10 -14.60 -12.15
CA GLY A 26 8.81 -15.26 -11.87
C GLY A 26 8.00 -14.65 -10.73
N ARG A 27 8.26 -13.37 -10.38
CA ARG A 27 7.49 -12.61 -9.38
C ARG A 27 6.68 -11.51 -10.07
N VAL A 28 5.44 -11.35 -9.64
CA VAL A 28 4.47 -10.40 -10.23
C VAL A 28 3.92 -9.54 -9.11
N VAL A 29 4.01 -8.23 -9.28
CA VAL A 29 3.37 -7.26 -8.39
C VAL A 29 1.96 -7.02 -8.91
N VAL A 30 0.98 -7.17 -8.05
CA VAL A 30 -0.42 -6.98 -8.37
C VAL A 30 -1.04 -5.96 -7.42
N THR A 31 -1.94 -5.15 -7.94
CA THR A 31 -2.74 -4.22 -7.18
C THR A 31 -4.08 -4.86 -6.83
N ILE A 32 -4.34 -5.05 -5.54
CA ILE A 32 -5.64 -5.50 -5.01
C ILE A 32 -6.27 -4.31 -4.30
N GLY A 33 -7.32 -3.74 -4.91
CA GLY A 33 -7.90 -2.49 -4.44
C GLY A 33 -6.90 -1.33 -4.55
N ASN A 34 -6.38 -0.84 -3.41
CA ASN A 34 -5.37 0.22 -3.31
C ASN A 34 -4.00 -0.27 -2.80
N ARG A 35 -3.79 -1.59 -2.70
CA ARG A 35 -2.56 -2.20 -2.16
C ARG A 35 -1.75 -2.86 -3.26
N HIS A 36 -0.42 -2.75 -3.20
CA HIS A 36 0.51 -3.49 -4.05
C HIS A 36 1.02 -4.73 -3.31
N VAL A 37 0.84 -5.90 -3.92
CA VAL A 37 1.18 -7.21 -3.34
C VAL A 37 2.08 -7.95 -4.32
N VAL A 38 3.18 -8.52 -3.82
CA VAL A 38 4.10 -9.32 -4.64
C VAL A 38 3.73 -10.79 -4.51
N LEU A 39 3.45 -11.46 -5.63
CA LEU A 39 3.10 -12.88 -5.69
C LEU A 39 4.00 -13.63 -6.67
N ALA A 40 4.12 -14.95 -6.53
CA ALA A 40 4.76 -15.77 -7.55
C ALA A 40 3.86 -15.84 -8.79
N GLN A 41 4.45 -15.88 -9.99
CA GLN A 41 3.70 -16.00 -11.24
C GLN A 41 2.83 -17.27 -11.29
N ALA A 42 3.21 -18.33 -10.56
CA ALA A 42 2.43 -19.55 -10.42
C ALA A 42 1.12 -19.36 -9.64
N ASP A 43 1.05 -18.37 -8.75
CA ASP A 43 -0.12 -18.07 -7.92
C ASP A 43 -1.08 -17.08 -8.59
N VAL A 44 -0.81 -16.69 -9.84
CA VAL A 44 -1.53 -15.65 -10.56
C VAL A 44 -2.16 -16.25 -11.81
N VAL A 45 -3.50 -16.29 -11.86
CA VAL A 45 -4.26 -16.84 -12.99
C VAL A 45 -4.92 -15.69 -13.76
N GLN A 46 -4.61 -15.55 -15.05
CA GLN A 46 -5.16 -14.47 -15.88
C GLN A 46 -6.67 -14.63 -16.07
N LEU A 47 -7.44 -13.57 -15.75
CA LEU A 47 -8.91 -13.63 -15.70
C LEU A 47 -9.62 -13.19 -16.99
N GLN A 48 -8.92 -12.64 -17.99
CA GLN A 48 -9.44 -12.41 -19.35
C GLN A 48 -8.33 -11.92 -20.31
N PRO A 49 -8.31 -12.34 -21.58
CA PRO A 49 -7.57 -11.64 -22.63
C PRO A 49 -8.35 -10.39 -23.05
N ARG A 50 -7.74 -9.20 -22.99
CA ARG A 50 -8.44 -7.94 -23.33
C ARG A 50 -8.69 -7.81 -24.84
N VAL A 51 -9.96 -7.56 -25.19
CA VAL A 51 -10.36 -6.91 -26.44
C VAL A 51 -10.64 -5.42 -26.15
N GLY A 52 -9.78 -4.54 -26.66
CA GLY A 52 -10.02 -3.16 -27.12
C GLY A 52 -10.72 -2.09 -26.25
N ARG A 53 -10.01 -0.99 -25.94
CA ARG A 53 -10.23 0.40 -26.44
C ARG A 53 -9.93 1.54 -25.42
N ALA A 54 -9.12 2.49 -25.90
CA ALA A 54 -8.75 3.89 -25.54
C ALA A 54 -9.67 4.70 -24.57
N ARG A 55 -9.28 5.81 -23.87
CA ARG A 55 -8.30 6.89 -24.15
C ARG A 55 -8.10 7.81 -22.91
N ARG A 56 -6.84 8.18 -22.63
CA ARG A 56 -6.25 9.45 -22.09
C ARG A 56 -6.81 10.20 -20.85
N ALA A 57 -5.93 10.36 -19.86
CA ALA A 57 -5.43 11.60 -19.20
C ALA A 57 -4.96 11.19 -17.78
N SER A 58 -3.79 11.48 -17.26
CA SER A 58 -2.77 12.49 -17.52
C SER A 58 -1.42 11.97 -17.02
N GLU A 59 -0.36 12.25 -17.79
CA GLU A 59 1.03 11.99 -17.42
C GLU A 59 1.47 12.94 -16.30
N GLY A 60 2.14 12.38 -15.31
CA GLY A 60 2.73 13.09 -14.18
C GLY A 60 3.55 12.12 -13.36
N ALA A 61 4.67 11.70 -13.94
CA ALA A 61 5.76 10.90 -13.38
C ALA A 61 5.76 10.79 -11.84
N ARG A 62 5.09 9.77 -11.29
CA ARG A 62 5.33 9.33 -9.92
C ARG A 62 6.48 8.34 -9.99
N ARG A 63 7.67 8.82 -9.66
CA ARG A 63 8.82 7.96 -9.36
C ARG A 63 8.41 7.07 -8.20
N GLU A 64 8.07 5.83 -8.51
CA GLU A 64 7.88 4.74 -7.56
C GLU A 64 9.18 4.56 -6.78
N ALA A 65 9.20 5.03 -5.54
CA ALA A 65 10.22 4.60 -4.60
C ALA A 65 9.86 3.18 -4.18
N GLU A 66 10.70 2.24 -4.60
CA GLU A 66 10.69 0.85 -4.14
C GLU A 66 10.55 0.79 -2.61
N VAL A 67 9.43 0.27 -2.14
CA VAL A 67 9.34 -0.27 -0.78
C VAL A 67 9.88 -1.70 -0.87
N PRO A 68 11.00 -2.02 -0.19
CA PRO A 68 11.49 -3.39 -0.15
C PRO A 68 10.43 -4.28 0.54
N PRO A 69 10.21 -5.50 0.03
CA PRO A 69 9.40 -6.48 0.73
C PRO A 69 10.28 -7.15 1.78
N ASP A 70 9.90 -7.10 3.06
CA ASP A 70 9.62 -8.31 3.84
C ASP A 70 9.13 -8.01 5.28
N GLU A 71 8.37 -8.98 5.81
CA GLU A 71 8.01 -9.25 7.21
C GLU A 71 6.90 -8.40 7.86
N GLY A 72 5.65 -8.71 7.49
CA GLY A 72 4.47 -8.21 8.20
C GLY A 72 3.16 -8.76 7.65
N ALA A 73 3.03 -10.09 7.54
CA ALA A 73 1.73 -10.71 7.25
C ALA A 73 0.73 -10.27 8.32
N GLY A 74 -0.15 -9.33 7.98
CA GLY A 74 -1.16 -8.78 8.90
C GLY A 74 -1.13 -7.26 9.13
N MET A 75 -0.23 -6.49 8.50
CA MET A 75 -0.26 -5.02 8.60
C MET A 75 -0.81 -4.31 7.35
N ALA A 76 -1.69 -3.32 7.56
CA ALA A 76 -2.14 -2.39 6.52
C ALA A 76 -1.06 -1.33 6.22
N ALA A 77 -1.17 -0.60 5.11
CA ALA A 77 -0.27 0.51 4.80
C ALA A 77 -0.99 1.69 4.14
N ILE A 78 -0.55 2.92 4.45
CA ILE A 78 -1.03 4.16 3.82
C ILE A 78 0.14 5.09 3.47
N ASP A 79 -0.01 5.84 2.38
CA ASP A 79 0.93 6.87 1.94
C ASP A 79 0.33 8.28 2.10
N LEU A 80 1.07 9.15 2.80
CA LEU A 80 0.73 10.53 3.13
C LEU A 80 1.69 11.55 2.48
N HIS A 81 2.55 11.14 1.55
CA HIS A 81 3.44 12.07 0.84
C HIS A 81 2.65 13.13 0.08
N GLY A 82 3.05 14.39 0.25
CA GLY A 82 2.42 15.52 -0.42
C GLY A 82 1.04 15.90 0.12
N CYS A 83 0.55 15.23 1.17
CA CYS A 83 -0.65 15.67 1.87
C CYS A 83 -0.40 16.94 2.68
N THR A 84 -1.46 17.72 2.89
CA THR A 84 -1.49 18.70 3.98
C THR A 84 -1.55 17.98 5.33
N VAL A 85 -1.41 18.73 6.43
CA VAL A 85 -1.52 18.14 7.77
C VAL A 85 -2.94 17.68 8.04
N GLU A 86 -3.94 18.49 7.67
CA GLU A 86 -5.36 18.14 7.82
C GLU A 86 -5.71 16.88 7.03
N ASP A 87 -5.34 16.81 5.74
CA ASP A 87 -5.63 15.65 4.89
C ASP A 87 -4.97 14.38 5.42
N ALA A 88 -3.73 14.51 5.92
CA ALA A 88 -2.99 13.39 6.47
C ALA A 88 -3.67 12.81 7.72
N LEU A 89 -4.20 13.67 8.59
CA LEU A 89 -4.94 13.25 9.78
C LEU A 89 -6.25 12.55 9.40
N GLU A 90 -7.03 13.13 8.49
CA GLU A 90 -8.29 12.54 8.03
C GLU A 90 -8.06 11.16 7.40
N ARG A 91 -7.09 11.05 6.49
CA ARG A 91 -6.72 9.79 5.85
C ARG A 91 -6.24 8.75 6.85
N THR A 92 -5.45 9.16 7.84
CA THR A 92 -4.96 8.26 8.89
C THR A 92 -6.12 7.68 9.69
N MET A 93 -7.09 8.52 10.09
CA MET A 93 -8.26 8.07 10.85
C MET A 93 -9.11 7.08 10.05
N ALA A 94 -9.47 7.44 8.82
CA ALA A 94 -10.28 6.58 7.95
C ALA A 94 -9.59 5.23 7.68
N ALA A 95 -8.26 5.24 7.54
CA ALA A 95 -7.49 4.03 7.32
C ALA A 95 -7.42 3.13 8.56
N ILE A 96 -7.23 3.70 9.75
CA ILE A 96 -7.23 2.93 11.01
C ILE A 96 -8.59 2.26 11.21
N ASP A 97 -9.69 2.99 10.98
CA ASP A 97 -11.03 2.43 11.10
C ASP A 97 -11.26 1.27 10.12
N ALA A 98 -10.80 1.41 8.87
CA ALA A 98 -10.86 0.32 7.90
C ALA A 98 -9.98 -0.87 8.32
N ALA A 99 -8.77 -0.62 8.81
CA ALA A 99 -7.85 -1.68 9.20
C ALA A 99 -8.35 -2.48 10.42
N LEU A 100 -8.98 -1.82 11.38
CA LEU A 100 -9.62 -2.48 12.52
C LEU A 100 -10.82 -3.32 12.09
N ARG A 101 -11.66 -2.81 11.18
CA ARG A 101 -12.82 -3.56 10.64
C ARG A 101 -12.40 -4.81 9.86
N ASP A 102 -11.32 -4.69 9.08
CA ASP A 102 -10.79 -5.78 8.25
C ASP A 102 -9.93 -6.79 9.05
N GLY A 103 -9.74 -6.58 10.35
CA GLY A 103 -9.01 -7.50 11.23
C GLY A 103 -7.48 -7.51 11.04
N TRP A 104 -6.91 -6.43 10.52
CA TRP A 104 -5.45 -6.26 10.48
C TRP A 104 -4.91 -6.18 11.92
N THR A 105 -3.61 -6.44 12.12
CA THR A 105 -2.93 -6.38 13.43
C THR A 105 -2.15 -5.09 13.65
N GLY A 106 -1.94 -4.31 12.59
CA GLY A 106 -1.22 -3.06 12.63
C GLY A 106 -1.22 -2.31 11.31
N MET A 107 -0.56 -1.14 11.27
CA MET A 107 -0.47 -0.29 10.10
C MET A 107 0.91 0.36 9.94
N ARG A 108 1.37 0.48 8.70
CA ARG A 108 2.52 1.28 8.30
C ARG A 108 2.03 2.62 7.69
N ILE A 109 2.37 3.72 8.34
CA ILE A 109 2.03 5.08 7.90
C ILE A 109 3.27 5.72 7.27
N ILE A 110 3.24 5.93 5.96
CA ILE A 110 4.35 6.46 5.19
C ILE A 110 4.14 7.97 5.07
N HIS A 111 4.81 8.76 5.91
CA HIS A 111 4.73 10.23 5.90
C HIS A 111 5.95 10.90 5.23
N GLY A 112 6.96 10.10 4.86
CA GLY A 112 8.21 10.57 4.26
C GLY A 112 9.19 11.14 5.26
N ARG A 113 10.48 11.14 4.88
CA ARG A 113 11.60 11.53 5.77
C ARG A 113 11.54 12.99 6.23
N HIS A 114 11.09 13.89 5.34
CA HIS A 114 11.05 15.34 5.59
C HIS A 114 9.67 15.83 6.04
N GLY A 115 8.68 14.94 6.16
CA GLY A 115 7.30 15.25 6.55
C GLY A 115 7.14 15.55 8.05
N GLY A 116 8.05 16.30 8.66
CA GLY A 116 8.11 16.48 10.12
C GLY A 116 6.81 16.99 10.75
N ARG A 117 6.07 17.87 10.05
CA ARG A 117 4.75 18.35 10.49
C ARG A 117 3.70 17.25 10.46
N ILE A 118 3.64 16.48 9.37
CA ILE A 118 2.73 15.32 9.23
C ILE A 118 3.05 14.30 10.31
N ARG A 119 4.33 13.93 10.48
CA ARG A 119 4.78 13.01 11.52
C ARG A 119 4.33 13.47 12.90
N ALA A 120 4.58 14.73 13.26
CA ALA A 120 4.24 15.27 14.56
C ALA A 120 2.72 15.24 14.81
N ALA A 121 1.92 15.66 13.82
CA ALA A 121 0.46 15.66 13.91
C ALA A 121 -0.10 14.23 14.02
N VAL A 122 0.34 13.31 13.16
CA VAL A 122 -0.06 11.90 13.21
C VAL A 122 0.31 11.28 14.56
N HIS A 123 1.54 11.47 15.04
CA HIS A 123 1.97 10.94 16.36
C HIS A 123 1.15 11.54 17.52
N ALA A 124 0.83 12.84 17.46
CA ALA A 124 -0.03 13.48 18.43
C ALA A 124 -1.43 12.87 18.44
N ARG A 125 -1.98 12.57 17.26
CA ARG A 125 -3.28 11.92 17.12
C ARG A 125 -3.26 10.47 17.60
N LEU A 126 -2.28 9.66 17.18
CA LEU A 126 -2.14 8.25 17.56
C LEU A 126 -2.11 8.06 19.08
N ARG A 127 -1.44 8.95 19.84
CA ARG A 127 -1.42 8.92 21.31
C ARG A 127 -2.80 9.05 21.97
N GLN A 128 -3.78 9.61 21.26
CA GLN A 128 -5.13 9.83 21.78
C GLN A 128 -6.09 8.71 21.38
N LEU A 129 -5.67 7.76 20.54
CA LEU A 129 -6.54 6.71 20.02
C LEU A 129 -6.50 5.49 20.95
N PRO A 130 -7.62 5.14 21.61
CA PRO A 130 -7.70 3.94 22.46
C PRO A 130 -7.25 2.63 21.80
N PRO A 131 -7.53 2.35 20.50
CA PRO A 131 -7.10 1.09 19.90
C PRO A 131 -5.58 0.99 19.76
N VAL A 132 -4.84 2.10 19.71
CA VAL A 132 -3.39 2.04 19.47
C VAL A 132 -2.67 1.57 20.74
N ARG A 133 -2.10 0.35 20.70
CA ARG A 133 -1.29 -0.21 21.79
C ARG A 133 0.12 0.37 21.82
N ARG A 134 0.77 0.43 20.65
CA ARG A 134 2.09 1.03 20.50
C ARG A 134 2.32 1.54 19.09
N PHE A 135 3.19 2.53 18.96
CA PHE A 135 3.70 2.96 17.66
C PHE A 135 5.16 3.42 17.78
N HIS A 136 5.92 3.23 16.72
CA HIS A 136 7.33 3.62 16.65
C HIS A 136 7.72 3.96 15.21
N LEU A 137 8.83 4.66 15.03
CA LEU A 137 9.41 4.81 13.69
C LEU A 137 10.05 3.51 13.26
N ASP A 138 9.91 3.18 11.98
CA ASP A 138 10.64 2.07 11.40
C ASP A 138 12.16 2.35 11.48
N PRO A 139 12.96 1.50 12.15
CA PRO A 139 14.40 1.69 12.28
C PRO A 139 15.14 1.74 10.93
N ALA A 140 14.62 1.04 9.92
CA ALA A 140 15.18 1.02 8.57
C ALA A 140 14.68 2.20 7.71
N ASN A 141 13.53 2.78 8.04
CA ASN A 141 12.96 3.90 7.31
C ASN A 141 12.28 4.94 8.22
N PRO A 142 12.99 6.01 8.63
CA PRO A 142 12.43 7.04 9.52
C PRO A 142 11.30 7.86 8.88
N GLY A 143 10.99 7.65 7.59
CA GLY A 143 9.81 8.19 6.93
C GLY A 143 8.55 7.34 7.13
N VAL A 144 8.62 6.26 7.89
CA VAL A 144 7.52 5.32 8.16
C VAL A 144 7.30 5.21 9.66
N THR A 145 6.04 5.30 10.06
CA THR A 145 5.59 4.98 11.42
C THR A 145 4.87 3.64 11.40
N ILE A 146 5.30 2.71 12.24
CA ILE A 146 4.64 1.41 12.47
C ILE A 146 3.70 1.58 13.67
N VAL A 147 2.45 1.18 13.50
CA VAL A 147 1.37 1.25 14.51
C VAL A 147 0.85 -0.16 14.75
N GLU A 148 0.62 -0.50 16.02
CA GLU A 148 0.06 -1.76 16.45
C GLU A 148 -1.10 -1.51 17.42
N TRP A 149 -2.15 -2.32 17.32
CA TRP A 149 -3.38 -2.22 18.13
C TRP A 149 -3.78 -3.53 18.79
#